data_AF-A0A7J5ZKZ4-F1
#
_entry.id   AF-A0A7J5ZKZ4-F1
#
_cell.length_a   1.000
_cell.length_b   1.000
_cell.length_c   1.000
_cell.angle_alpha   90.00
_cell.angle_beta   90.00
_cell.angle_gamma   90.00
#
_symmetry.space_group_name_H-M   'P 1'
#
loop_
_entity.id
_entity.type
_entity.pdbx_description
1 polymer ?
#
loop_
_entity_poly.entity_id
_entity_poly.type
_entity_poly.pdbx_seq_one_letter_code
_entity_poly.pdbx_strand_id
1 'polypeptide(L)'
;RFEKEAVSKGLTTPAWVGLYNDVNSWRWSLNDLPLKNVTYTNWQSGQPDNSGGKEACGIIAGYGVWWDEQCTGLRPFICYNASFSGAARFIGINNPLLTWPQAQNYCRTHHTDLASSLNSSDNSMLLQVRDIQGDSWIGLYRDTWKWSDGTNASNI
;
A
#
# COMPACT_ATOMS: atom_id res chain seq x y z
N ARG A 1 -18.33 2.55 -23.50
CA ARG A 1 -19.49 2.94 -22.66
C ARG A 1 -19.58 4.46 -22.54
N PHE A 2 -18.52 5.12 -22.04
CA PHE A 2 -18.47 6.59 -21.89
C PHE A 2 -18.63 7.38 -23.18
N GLU A 3 -18.07 6.92 -24.31
CA GLU A 3 -18.23 7.62 -25.60
C GLU A 3 -19.69 7.65 -26.09
N LYS A 4 -20.41 6.52 -25.96
CA LYS A 4 -21.83 6.45 -26.34
C LYS A 4 -22.71 7.35 -25.48
N GLU A 5 -22.39 7.45 -24.19
CA GLU A 5 -23.08 8.33 -23.24
C GLU A 5 -22.72 9.80 -23.47
N ALA A 6 -21.47 10.11 -23.81
CA ALA A 6 -21.07 11.46 -24.19
C ALA A 6 -21.81 11.93 -25.45
N VAL A 7 -21.92 11.07 -26.46
CA VAL A 7 -22.69 11.35 -27.69
C VAL A 7 -24.17 11.53 -27.38
N SER A 8 -24.78 10.71 -26.51
CA SER A 8 -26.20 10.86 -26.16
C SER A 8 -26.49 12.13 -25.35
N LYS A 9 -25.50 12.66 -24.62
CA LYS A 9 -25.59 13.95 -23.91
C LYS A 9 -25.16 15.16 -24.74
N GLY A 10 -24.86 14.98 -26.02
CA GLY A 10 -24.46 16.07 -26.92
C GLY A 10 -23.09 16.66 -26.60
N LEU A 11 -22.23 15.93 -25.88
CA LEU A 11 -20.84 16.34 -25.63
C LEU A 11 -20.04 16.14 -26.92
N THR A 12 -19.72 17.25 -27.59
CA THR A 12 -18.97 17.28 -28.84
C THR A 12 -17.48 17.57 -28.66
N THR A 13 -17.05 17.85 -27.42
CA THR A 13 -15.66 18.16 -27.07
C THR A 13 -15.17 17.21 -25.98
N PRO A 14 -13.86 16.88 -25.93
CA PRO A 14 -13.29 16.13 -24.83
C PRO A 14 -13.59 16.81 -23.49
N ALA A 15 -14.03 16.03 -22.51
CA ALA A 15 -14.38 16.52 -21.19
C ALA A 15 -13.70 15.67 -20.11
N TRP A 16 -13.32 16.32 -19.00
CA TRP A 16 -12.91 15.63 -17.79
C TRP A 16 -14.10 14.89 -17.20
N VAL A 17 -13.94 13.60 -16.94
CA VAL A 17 -15.00 12.74 -16.38
C VAL A 17 -14.90 12.59 -14.86
N GLY A 18 -13.99 13.33 -14.21
CA GLY A 18 -13.82 13.31 -12.75
C GLY A 18 -13.05 12.10 -12.20
N LEU A 19 -12.47 11.26 -13.06
CA LEU A 19 -11.58 10.19 -12.63
C LEU A 19 -10.21 10.76 -12.26
N TYR A 20 -9.72 10.45 -11.05
CA TYR A 20 -8.42 10.90 -10.57
C TYR A 20 -7.70 9.81 -9.76
N ASN A 21 -6.38 9.93 -9.67
CA ASN A 21 -5.52 9.02 -8.92
C ASN A 21 -4.80 9.82 -7.82
N ASP A 22 -5.27 9.70 -6.59
CA ASP A 22 -4.65 10.39 -5.45
C ASP A 22 -3.42 9.65 -4.96
N VAL A 23 -2.29 9.97 -5.57
CA VAL A 23 -0.97 9.40 -5.24
C VAL A 23 -0.51 9.74 -3.81
N ASN A 24 -1.16 10.70 -3.14
CA ASN A 24 -0.81 11.12 -1.78
C ASN A 24 -1.75 10.52 -0.71
N SER A 25 -2.72 9.68 -1.11
CA SER A 25 -3.72 9.08 -0.21
C SER A 25 -3.24 7.84 0.57
N TRP A 26 -1.93 7.76 0.85
CA TRP A 26 -1.31 6.65 1.56
C TRP A 26 -1.86 6.49 2.97
N ARG A 27 -2.01 5.22 3.38
CA ARG A 27 -2.49 4.82 4.69
C ARG A 27 -1.89 3.47 5.09
N TRP A 28 -1.85 3.23 6.38
CA TRP A 28 -1.55 1.92 6.93
C TRP A 28 -2.81 1.06 6.97
N SER A 29 -2.69 -0.22 6.62
CA SER A 29 -3.80 -1.17 6.55
C SER A 29 -4.48 -1.39 7.89
N LEU A 30 -3.72 -1.36 8.98
CA LEU A 30 -4.26 -1.43 10.32
C LEU A 30 -5.06 -0.15 10.62
N ASN A 31 -6.38 -0.31 10.77
CA ASN A 31 -7.35 0.76 11.02
C ASN A 31 -7.41 1.86 9.95
N ASP A 32 -6.93 1.59 8.74
CA ASP A 32 -6.88 2.57 7.65
C ASP A 32 -6.25 3.91 8.04
N LEU A 33 -5.24 3.88 8.92
CA LEU A 33 -4.60 5.06 9.50
C LEU A 33 -3.93 5.90 8.39
N PRO A 34 -4.40 7.12 8.11
CA PRO A 34 -3.81 7.95 7.06
C PRO A 34 -2.36 8.30 7.36
N LEU A 35 -1.48 8.22 6.35
CA LEU A 35 -0.06 8.53 6.53
C LEU A 35 0.17 10.00 6.93
N LYS A 36 -0.70 10.91 6.46
CA LYS A 36 -0.69 12.32 6.89
C LYS A 36 -0.97 12.52 8.39
N ASN A 37 -1.52 11.51 9.09
CA ASN A 37 -1.78 11.55 10.52
C ASN A 37 -0.63 10.93 11.34
N VAL A 38 0.45 10.48 10.70
CA VAL A 38 1.67 10.04 11.39
C VAL A 38 2.81 11.01 11.11
N THR A 39 3.73 11.15 12.06
CA THR A 39 4.88 12.06 11.94
C THR A 39 6.12 11.39 11.32
N TYR A 40 6.12 10.06 11.24
CA TYR A 40 7.24 9.28 10.72
C TYR A 40 6.96 8.78 9.31
N THR A 41 7.88 9.07 8.41
CA THR A 41 7.95 8.44 7.08
C THR A 41 9.39 8.07 6.77
N ASN A 42 9.58 6.99 6.01
CA ASN A 42 10.92 6.59 5.57
C ASN A 42 10.93 6.22 4.09
N TRP A 43 10.20 6.97 3.27
CA TRP A 43 10.25 6.82 1.81
C TRP A 43 11.68 6.99 1.31
N GLN A 44 12.05 6.17 0.33
CA GLN A 44 13.29 6.38 -0.41
C GLN A 44 13.26 7.74 -1.09
N SER A 45 14.44 8.36 -1.27
CA SER A 45 14.52 9.60 -2.06
C SER A 45 13.93 9.40 -3.45
N GLY A 46 12.94 10.22 -3.81
CA GLY A 46 12.19 10.12 -5.06
C GLY A 46 10.89 9.30 -4.98
N GLN A 47 10.65 8.59 -3.87
CA GLN A 47 9.42 7.82 -3.64
C GLN A 47 8.40 8.60 -2.78
N PRO A 48 7.10 8.30 -2.90
CA PRO A 48 6.49 7.40 -3.88
C PRO A 48 6.42 8.03 -5.28
N ASP A 49 6.77 7.28 -6.33
CA ASP A 49 6.85 7.77 -7.70
C ASP A 49 5.68 7.31 -8.60
N ASN A 50 4.88 6.35 -8.14
CA ASN A 50 3.76 5.76 -8.85
C ASN A 50 4.13 5.35 -10.29
N SER A 51 5.24 4.62 -10.46
CA SER A 51 5.77 4.25 -11.77
C SER A 51 4.72 3.55 -12.64
N GLY A 52 4.51 4.08 -13.85
CA GLY A 52 3.50 3.58 -14.78
C GLY A 52 2.05 3.67 -14.29
N GLY A 53 1.78 4.42 -13.22
CA GLY A 53 0.44 4.64 -12.68
C GLY A 53 -0.16 3.46 -11.90
N LYS A 54 0.66 2.47 -11.53
CA LYS A 54 0.21 1.15 -11.05
C LYS A 54 0.78 0.74 -9.68
N GLU A 55 1.48 1.64 -8.99
CA GLU A 55 2.17 1.36 -7.74
C GLU A 55 1.40 1.96 -6.56
N ALA A 56 0.68 1.10 -5.85
CA ALA A 56 -0.29 1.49 -4.82
C ALA A 56 -0.10 0.74 -3.49
N CYS A 57 0.97 -0.05 -3.39
CA CYS A 57 1.30 -0.85 -2.23
C CYS A 57 2.75 -0.64 -1.86
N GLY A 58 3.06 -0.54 -0.56
CA GLY A 58 4.39 -0.24 -0.08
C GLY A 58 5.17 -1.48 0.35
N ILE A 59 6.45 -1.50 0.02
CA ILE A 59 7.43 -2.45 0.58
C ILE A 59 8.37 -1.74 1.54
N ILE A 60 9.00 -2.51 2.43
CA ILE A 60 10.27 -2.13 3.05
C ILE A 60 11.41 -2.78 2.26
N ALA A 61 12.41 -1.96 1.91
CA ALA A 61 13.55 -2.32 1.09
C ALA A 61 14.88 -2.12 1.84
N GLY A 62 15.99 -2.08 1.06
CA GLY A 62 17.34 -1.72 1.52
C GLY A 62 17.37 -0.63 2.58
N TYR A 63 18.19 -0.75 3.62
CA TYR A 63 18.40 0.34 4.60
C TYR A 63 17.12 0.82 5.32
N GLY A 64 16.05 0.02 5.25
CA GLY A 64 14.76 0.29 5.89
C GLY A 64 13.91 1.31 5.16
N VAL A 65 14.27 1.75 3.95
CA VAL A 65 13.47 2.71 3.19
C VAL A 65 12.24 2.07 2.55
N TRP A 66 11.24 2.87 2.24
CA TRP A 66 9.98 2.42 1.65
C TRP A 66 9.91 2.78 0.17
N TRP A 67 9.33 1.87 -0.62
CA TRP A 67 9.07 2.04 -2.04
C TRP A 67 7.61 1.72 -2.30
N ASP A 68 6.95 2.45 -3.19
CA ASP A 68 5.70 2.00 -3.75
C ASP A 68 5.95 1.03 -4.91
N GLU A 69 5.09 0.03 -4.99
CA GLU A 69 5.25 -1.12 -5.84
C GLU A 69 3.89 -1.59 -6.35
N GLN A 70 3.92 -2.35 -7.45
CA GLN A 70 2.71 -2.89 -8.04
C GLN A 70 2.15 -3.98 -7.11
N CYS A 71 0.94 -3.79 -6.61
CA CYS A 71 0.31 -4.66 -5.60
C CYS A 71 0.21 -6.15 -6.01
N THR A 72 0.31 -6.45 -7.31
CA THR A 72 0.28 -7.81 -7.88
C THR A 72 1.62 -8.53 -7.84
N GLY A 73 2.70 -7.88 -7.40
CA GLY A 73 4.00 -8.53 -7.21
C GLY A 73 3.95 -9.60 -6.10
N LEU A 74 4.62 -10.74 -6.32
CA LEU A 74 4.74 -11.78 -5.30
C LEU A 74 5.98 -11.52 -4.45
N ARG A 75 5.79 -11.31 -3.14
CA ARG A 75 6.89 -10.99 -2.23
C ARG A 75 6.69 -11.67 -0.86
N PRO A 76 7.77 -11.80 -0.07
CA PRO A 76 7.67 -11.96 1.38
C PRO A 76 6.87 -10.80 1.97
N PHE A 77 6.38 -10.97 3.19
CA PHE A 77 5.59 -9.94 3.86
C PHE A 77 5.81 -9.97 5.37
N ILE A 78 5.54 -8.86 6.03
CA ILE A 78 5.69 -8.73 7.48
C ILE A 78 4.32 -8.46 8.08
N CYS A 79 3.85 -9.37 8.93
CA CYS A 79 2.63 -9.19 9.70
C CYS A 79 2.92 -8.48 11.02
N TYR A 80 1.93 -7.74 11.51
CA TYR A 80 1.83 -7.25 12.86
C TYR A 80 0.89 -8.14 13.68
N ASN A 81 1.28 -8.43 14.93
CA ASN A 81 0.44 -9.15 15.89
C ASN A 81 0.37 -8.38 17.21
N ALA A 82 -0.82 -7.86 17.52
CA ALA A 82 -1.08 -7.05 18.70
C ALA A 82 -0.95 -7.80 20.03
N SER A 83 -0.88 -9.14 20.00
CA SER A 83 -0.65 -9.96 21.19
C SER A 83 0.80 -9.96 21.68
N PHE A 84 1.73 -9.42 20.89
CA PHE A 84 3.15 -9.33 21.22
C PHE A 84 3.62 -7.88 21.34
N SER A 85 4.79 -7.68 21.95
CA SER A 85 5.41 -6.38 22.15
C SER A 85 6.85 -6.34 21.61
N GLY A 86 7.40 -5.13 21.47
CA GLY A 86 8.76 -4.93 20.96
C GLY A 86 8.94 -5.53 19.57
N ALA A 87 10.09 -6.16 19.32
CA ALA A 87 10.40 -6.78 18.02
C ALA A 87 9.52 -8.00 17.71
N ALA A 88 9.04 -8.72 18.73
CA ALA A 88 8.25 -9.95 18.55
C ALA A 88 6.87 -9.72 17.92
N ARG A 89 6.40 -8.47 17.87
CA ARG A 89 5.15 -8.09 17.20
C ARG A 89 5.25 -8.09 15.68
N PHE A 90 6.45 -8.17 15.11
CA PHE A 90 6.69 -8.20 13.67
C PHE A 90 7.08 -9.61 13.23
N ILE A 91 6.23 -10.23 12.43
CA ILE A 91 6.32 -11.64 12.04
C ILE A 91 6.60 -11.70 10.54
N GLY A 92 7.82 -12.11 10.17
CA GLY A 92 8.22 -12.31 8.78
C GLY A 92 7.65 -13.60 8.21
N ILE A 93 6.99 -13.51 7.06
CA ILE A 93 6.50 -14.64 6.27
C ILE A 93 7.21 -14.62 4.92
N ASN A 94 8.06 -15.63 4.69
CA ASN A 94 8.87 -15.76 3.47
C ASN A 94 8.40 -16.88 2.54
N ASN A 95 7.39 -17.66 2.94
CA ASN A 95 6.74 -18.67 2.13
C ASN A 95 5.31 -18.91 2.66
N PRO A 96 4.26 -18.79 1.82
CA PRO A 96 4.29 -18.45 0.40
C PRO A 96 4.64 -16.98 0.12
N LEU A 97 5.12 -16.70 -1.10
CA LEU A 97 5.18 -15.34 -1.62
C LEU A 97 3.80 -14.95 -2.12
N LEU A 98 3.27 -13.81 -1.68
CA LEU A 98 1.89 -13.39 -1.96
C LEU A 98 1.85 -11.98 -2.56
N THR A 99 0.76 -11.70 -3.28
CA THR A 99 0.40 -10.32 -3.64
C THR A 99 0.03 -9.53 -2.38
N TRP A 100 0.13 -8.20 -2.41
CA TRP A 100 -0.21 -7.37 -1.26
C TRP A 100 -1.60 -7.66 -0.66
N PRO A 101 -2.69 -7.74 -1.45
CA PRO A 101 -4.02 -8.05 -0.89
C PRO A 101 -4.10 -9.46 -0.30
N GLN A 102 -3.42 -10.44 -0.91
CA GLN A 102 -3.34 -11.80 -0.36
C GLN A 102 -2.55 -11.84 0.95
N ALA A 103 -1.44 -11.10 1.03
CA ALA A 103 -0.62 -10.97 2.23
C ALA A 103 -1.39 -10.27 3.38
N GLN A 104 -2.14 -9.21 3.07
CA GLN A 104 -3.02 -8.55 4.04
C GLN A 104 -4.07 -9.52 4.59
N ASN A 105 -4.73 -10.26 3.70
CA ASN A 105 -5.72 -11.27 4.10
C ASN A 105 -5.09 -12.37 4.97
N TYR A 106 -3.88 -12.83 4.62
CA TYR A 106 -3.13 -13.78 5.43
C TYR A 106 -2.87 -13.23 6.83
N CYS A 107 -2.31 -12.02 6.95
CA CYS A 107 -2.01 -11.43 8.24
C CYS A 107 -3.26 -11.18 9.10
N ARG A 108 -4.40 -10.81 8.49
CA ARG A 108 -5.67 -10.64 9.22
C ARG A 108 -6.30 -11.97 9.65
N THR A 109 -5.99 -13.05 8.95
CA THR A 109 -6.48 -14.41 9.28
C THR A 109 -5.66 -15.05 10.40
N HIS A 110 -4.33 -14.85 10.38
CA HIS A 110 -3.40 -15.55 11.27
C HIS A 110 -2.83 -14.67 12.39
N HIS A 111 -2.89 -13.34 12.25
CA HIS A 111 -2.32 -12.34 13.15
C HIS A 111 -3.29 -11.16 13.32
N THR A 112 -2.81 -9.91 13.25
CA THR A 112 -3.67 -8.72 13.32
C THR A 112 -3.82 -8.05 11.96
N ASP A 113 -2.73 -7.66 11.30
CA ASP A 113 -2.73 -7.06 9.95
C ASP A 113 -1.31 -7.10 9.38
N LEU A 114 -1.07 -6.58 8.17
CA LEU A 114 0.27 -6.23 7.71
C LEU A 114 0.88 -5.14 8.61
N ALA A 115 2.21 -5.15 8.70
CA ALA A 115 2.91 -4.32 9.66
C ALA A 115 2.97 -2.84 9.29
N SER A 116 2.75 -1.98 10.28
CA SER A 116 2.92 -0.53 10.17
C SER A 116 4.23 -0.08 10.80
N SER A 117 4.86 0.93 10.22
CA SER A 117 6.02 1.61 10.80
C SER A 117 5.65 2.99 11.31
N LEU A 118 5.31 3.11 12.59
CA LEU A 118 4.80 4.37 13.16
C LEU A 118 5.90 5.30 13.70
N ASN A 119 7.14 4.80 13.81
CA ASN A 119 8.31 5.53 14.28
C ASN A 119 9.60 4.83 13.82
N SER A 120 10.77 5.40 14.14
CA SER A 120 12.08 4.86 13.75
C SER A 120 12.42 3.51 14.41
N SER A 121 11.94 3.25 15.63
CA SER A 121 12.12 1.97 16.31
C SER A 121 11.36 0.85 15.59
N ASP A 122 10.12 1.13 15.18
CA ASP A 122 9.31 0.21 14.37
C ASP A 122 10.03 -0.11 13.06
N ASN A 123 10.50 0.93 12.37
CA ASN A 123 11.20 0.77 11.10
C ASN A 123 12.47 -0.07 11.24
N SER A 124 13.21 0.13 12.33
CA SER A 124 14.44 -0.64 12.62
C SER A 124 14.12 -2.11 12.87
N MET A 125 13.00 -2.43 13.52
CA MET A 125 12.57 -3.82 13.73
C MET A 125 12.10 -4.46 12.43
N LEU A 126 11.37 -3.71 11.58
CA LEU A 126 10.99 -4.18 10.25
C LEU A 126 12.20 -4.45 9.37
N LEU A 127 13.22 -3.59 9.43
CA LEU A 127 14.48 -3.78 8.71
C LEU A 127 15.17 -5.08 9.12
N GLN A 128 15.20 -5.42 10.41
CA GLN A 128 15.78 -6.68 10.88
C GLN A 128 15.06 -7.91 10.28
N VAL A 129 13.74 -7.87 10.17
CA VAL A 129 12.97 -8.93 9.53
C VAL A 129 13.27 -8.97 8.03
N ARG A 130 13.29 -7.81 7.37
CA ARG A 130 13.61 -7.63 5.95
C ARG A 130 14.99 -8.19 5.62
N ASP A 131 16.01 -7.91 6.42
CA ASP A 131 17.38 -8.37 6.18
C ASP A 131 17.52 -9.90 6.21
N ILE A 132 16.57 -10.61 6.82
CA ILE A 132 16.50 -12.08 6.82
C ILE A 132 15.77 -12.62 5.58
N GLN A 133 14.63 -12.02 5.22
CA GLN A 133 13.73 -12.60 4.20
C GLN A 133 13.72 -11.88 2.85
N GLY A 134 14.41 -10.75 2.73
CA GLY A 134 14.38 -9.88 1.56
C GLY A 134 13.28 -8.81 1.61
N ASP A 135 13.22 -8.01 0.55
CA ASP A 135 12.25 -6.92 0.39
C ASP A 135 10.82 -7.43 0.56
N SER A 136 10.07 -6.79 1.44
CA SER A 136 8.83 -7.36 1.98
C SER A 136 7.67 -6.38 1.92
N TRP A 137 6.46 -6.89 1.66
CA TRP A 137 5.25 -6.10 1.85
C TRP A 137 5.10 -5.65 3.31
N ILE A 138 4.72 -4.39 3.47
CA ILE A 138 4.27 -3.79 4.72
C ILE A 138 2.84 -3.26 4.53
N GLY A 139 2.19 -2.84 5.61
CA GLY A 139 0.78 -2.42 5.59
C GLY A 139 0.51 -1.12 4.84
N LEU A 140 1.50 -0.54 4.18
CA LEU A 140 1.37 0.74 3.49
C LEU A 140 0.64 0.52 2.17
N TYR A 141 -0.44 1.25 1.94
CA TYR A 141 -1.20 1.17 0.69
C TYR A 141 -1.99 2.44 0.42
N ARG A 142 -2.49 2.56 -0.80
CA ARG A 142 -3.45 3.58 -1.20
C ARG A 142 -4.49 2.95 -2.13
N ASP A 143 -5.62 3.64 -2.26
CA ASP A 143 -6.53 3.30 -3.35
C ASP A 143 -5.93 3.77 -4.68
N THR A 144 -6.31 3.07 -5.73
CA THR A 144 -6.05 3.50 -7.11
C THR A 144 -7.19 4.42 -7.56
N TRP A 145 -7.44 4.51 -8.87
CA TRP A 145 -8.40 5.42 -9.48
C TRP A 145 -9.74 5.54 -8.72
N LYS A 146 -10.14 6.78 -8.45
CA LYS A 146 -11.41 7.16 -7.84
C LYS A 146 -12.16 8.14 -8.72
N TRP A 147 -13.47 8.13 -8.59
CA TRP A 147 -14.31 9.21 -9.09
C TRP A 147 -14.29 10.39 -8.12
N SER A 148 -14.50 11.60 -8.63
CA SER A 148 -14.54 12.85 -7.86
C SER A 148 -15.61 12.87 -6.77
N ASP A 149 -16.60 11.96 -6.83
CA ASP A 149 -17.61 11.73 -5.80
C ASP A 149 -17.12 10.82 -4.65
N GLY A 150 -15.88 10.31 -4.72
CA GLY A 150 -15.25 9.46 -3.72
C GLY A 150 -15.43 7.96 -3.96
N THR A 151 -16.17 7.54 -4.98
CA THR A 151 -16.36 6.11 -5.28
C THR A 151 -15.14 5.48 -5.95
N ASN A 152 -14.83 4.23 -5.59
CA ASN A 152 -13.71 3.50 -6.19
C ASN A 152 -14.03 3.13 -7.63
N ALA A 153 -13.08 3.35 -8.54
CA ALA A 153 -13.21 3.01 -9.95
C ALA A 153 -12.80 1.55 -10.26
N SER A 154 -12.85 0.66 -9.26
CA SER A 154 -12.32 -0.70 -9.29
C SER A 154 -13.02 -1.67 -10.28
N ASN A 155 -13.85 -1.17 -11.20
CA ASN A 155 -14.54 -1.95 -12.24
C ASN A 155 -14.63 -1.19 -13.59
N ILE A 156 -13.56 -0.49 -14.00
CA ILE A 156 -13.43 0.04 -15.38
C ILE A 156 -12.44 -0.82 -16.16
#